data_AF-A0A368D3K2-F1
#
_entry.id   AF-A0A368D3K2-F1
#
_cell.length_a   1.000
_cell.length_b   1.000
_cell.length_c   1.000
_cell.angle_alpha   90.00
_cell.angle_beta   90.00
_cell.angle_gamma   90.00
#
_symmetry.space_group_name_H-M   'P 1'
#
loop_
_entity.id
_entity.type
_entity.pdbx_description
1 polymer ?
#
loop_
_entity_poly.entity_id
_entity_poly.type
_entity_poly.pdbx_seq_one_letter_code
_entity_poly.pdbx_strand_id
1 'polypeptide(L)'
;MNKSINISGAEAVIRCLIEEGVDLIYGYPGGAIMPIYDELYKFQDKLNHVLTRHEQGATHAAQGYSRVSGKVGVVTATSGPGATNLVTGIADAQIDSTPMVCITGQVASHLLGSDAFQETDIIGISTPVTKWNCQITKAVDIPKVLAKAFYIAKSGRPGPVLIDITKDAQFEMMDFHYEKCYSVRSYIPTPKYSINDIEKAVKLIDSSKKPLIVWGQGVILGNAENEFKEFIEKTGIPAAWTILGLSGLPTEHPLNVGMVGMHGNYGPNVLTNECDLLIAIGMRFDDRVTGNLETYAKQAKIIHFEIDPAEINKNVDVDIAILGNVKETIPKVTNLIKKNSHKKWLNKFHTFYEIEYEKVIKDDIHPSKDGLTMGEVIREINEASDGNAIIVTDVGQHQMVACRYASFKESKSNVTSGGLGTMGFALPAALGAKMGAPEREVVAIIGDGGYQMTIQELGTIFQTGAAVKIVVLNNEYLGMVRQWQQMFFEKRYASTEMINPDFVAIAKGYYIDAKKIEKRDELKTSITNMMNSNKPYFLEVKVEKEANVFPMIPSGASVSDIRLE
;
A
#
# COMPACT_ATOMS: atom_id res chain seq x y z
N MET A 1 -17.78 -23.81 -31.02
CA MET A 1 -16.75 -24.72 -30.49
C MET A 1 -15.41 -24.08 -30.78
N ASN A 2 -14.79 -23.44 -29.77
CA ASN A 2 -13.42 -22.92 -29.95
C ASN A 2 -12.49 -24.13 -30.13
N LYS A 3 -11.70 -24.14 -31.20
CA LYS A 3 -10.72 -25.19 -31.48
C LYS A 3 -9.73 -25.24 -30.33
N SER A 4 -9.60 -26.40 -29.69
CA SER A 4 -8.49 -26.68 -28.78
C SER A 4 -7.17 -26.59 -29.58
N ILE A 5 -6.18 -25.90 -29.03
CA ILE A 5 -4.84 -25.77 -29.61
C ILE A 5 -3.86 -26.60 -28.78
N ASN A 6 -3.04 -27.42 -29.42
CA ASN A 6 -2.06 -28.24 -28.74
C ASN A 6 -0.76 -27.43 -28.54
N ILE A 7 -0.43 -27.09 -27.30
CA ILE A 7 0.66 -26.15 -26.95
C ILE A 7 1.40 -26.62 -25.69
N SER A 8 2.57 -26.06 -25.42
CA SER A 8 3.34 -26.33 -24.19
C SER A 8 2.67 -25.71 -22.96
N GLY A 9 2.95 -26.26 -21.77
CA GLY A 9 2.54 -25.66 -20.51
C GLY A 9 3.07 -24.23 -20.33
N ALA A 10 4.28 -23.95 -20.81
CA ALA A 10 4.86 -22.60 -20.82
C ALA A 10 4.03 -21.61 -21.66
N GLU A 11 3.62 -22.00 -22.87
CA GLU A 11 2.80 -21.14 -23.74
C GLU A 11 1.42 -20.93 -23.11
N ALA A 12 0.89 -21.96 -22.45
CA ALA A 12 -0.37 -21.87 -21.73
C ALA A 12 -0.33 -20.83 -20.62
N VAL A 13 0.76 -20.73 -19.84
CA VAL A 13 0.91 -19.68 -18.81
C VAL A 13 0.77 -18.30 -19.45
N ILE A 14 1.49 -18.02 -20.53
CA ILE A 14 1.44 -16.73 -21.24
C ILE A 14 0.02 -16.43 -21.73
N ARG A 15 -0.65 -17.42 -22.35
CA ARG A 15 -2.03 -17.25 -22.82
C ARG A 15 -3.02 -17.03 -21.69
N CYS A 16 -2.88 -17.71 -20.55
CA CYS A 16 -3.72 -17.47 -19.37
C CYS A 16 -3.58 -16.04 -18.86
N LEU A 17 -2.34 -15.52 -18.79
CA LEU A 17 -2.09 -14.14 -18.38
C LEU A 17 -2.77 -13.13 -19.32
N ILE A 18 -2.66 -13.34 -20.63
CA ILE A 18 -3.33 -12.49 -21.64
C ILE A 18 -4.86 -12.55 -21.49
N GLU A 19 -5.44 -13.75 -21.28
CA GLU A 19 -6.88 -13.92 -21.07
C GLU A 19 -7.37 -13.23 -19.77
N GLU A 20 -6.54 -13.18 -18.73
CA GLU A 20 -6.80 -12.40 -17.51
C GLU A 20 -6.61 -10.89 -17.67
N GLY A 21 -6.18 -10.43 -18.86
CA GLY A 21 -5.98 -9.02 -19.18
C GLY A 21 -4.67 -8.45 -18.64
N VAL A 22 -3.68 -9.30 -18.39
CA VAL A 22 -2.34 -8.89 -17.97
C VAL A 22 -1.58 -8.37 -19.19
N ASP A 23 -1.06 -7.16 -19.07
CA ASP A 23 -0.24 -6.48 -20.07
C ASP A 23 1.23 -6.30 -19.62
N LEU A 24 1.47 -6.47 -18.32
CA LEU A 24 2.75 -6.20 -17.67
C LEU A 24 3.05 -7.24 -16.59
N ILE A 25 4.27 -7.78 -16.62
CA ILE A 25 4.81 -8.65 -15.56
C ILE A 25 6.16 -8.12 -15.08
N TYR A 26 6.43 -8.27 -13.79
CA TYR A 26 7.70 -7.92 -13.18
C TYR A 26 8.45 -9.20 -12.80
N GLY A 27 9.73 -9.33 -13.14
CA GLY A 27 10.42 -10.56 -12.79
C GLY A 27 11.89 -10.63 -13.14
N TYR A 28 12.45 -11.79 -12.83
CA TYR A 28 13.84 -12.13 -13.08
C TYR A 28 13.96 -13.56 -13.64
N PRO A 29 14.62 -13.76 -14.80
CA PRO A 29 14.73 -15.07 -15.43
C PRO A 29 15.70 -16.00 -14.68
N GLY A 30 15.49 -17.31 -14.83
CA GLY A 30 16.42 -18.34 -14.31
C GLY A 30 16.12 -19.72 -14.85
N GLY A 31 16.93 -20.71 -14.46
CA GLY A 31 16.97 -22.03 -15.12
C GLY A 31 15.69 -22.87 -15.02
N ALA A 32 14.90 -22.69 -13.97
CA ALA A 32 13.67 -23.46 -13.74
C ALA A 32 12.42 -22.83 -14.39
N ILE A 33 12.43 -21.51 -14.61
CA ILE A 33 11.33 -20.78 -15.29
C ILE A 33 11.64 -20.45 -16.76
N MET A 34 12.83 -20.83 -17.25
CA MET A 34 13.30 -20.56 -18.61
C MET A 34 12.28 -20.90 -19.72
N PRO A 35 11.55 -22.04 -19.67
CA PRO A 35 10.54 -22.34 -20.69
C PRO A 35 9.46 -21.24 -20.83
N ILE A 36 8.99 -20.68 -19.72
CA ILE A 36 8.02 -19.57 -19.74
C ILE A 36 8.64 -18.30 -20.35
N TYR A 37 9.93 -18.03 -20.09
CA TYR A 37 10.64 -16.90 -20.70
C TYR A 37 10.91 -17.08 -22.20
N ASP A 38 11.13 -18.32 -22.68
CA ASP A 38 11.22 -18.61 -24.12
C ASP A 38 9.90 -18.31 -24.83
N GLU A 39 8.77 -18.68 -24.22
CA GLU A 39 7.45 -18.36 -24.77
C GLU A 39 7.15 -16.87 -24.68
N LEU A 40 7.49 -16.21 -23.57
CA LEU A 40 7.33 -14.76 -23.42
C LEU A 40 7.97 -13.97 -24.56
N TYR A 41 9.13 -14.39 -25.06
CA TYR A 41 9.78 -13.77 -26.23
C TYR A 41 8.88 -13.74 -27.48
N LYS A 42 8.01 -14.74 -27.65
CA LYS A 42 7.11 -14.87 -28.81
C LYS A 42 5.85 -14.00 -28.69
N PHE A 43 5.55 -13.47 -27.48
CA PHE A 43 4.35 -12.69 -27.17
C PHE A 43 4.68 -11.27 -26.64
N GLN A 44 5.87 -10.75 -26.91
CA GLN A 44 6.30 -9.43 -26.44
C GLN A 44 5.43 -8.27 -26.95
N ASP A 45 4.66 -8.48 -28.01
CA ASP A 45 3.68 -7.52 -28.53
C ASP A 45 2.42 -7.39 -27.64
N LYS A 46 2.20 -8.35 -26.73
CA LYS A 46 1.00 -8.43 -25.87
C LYS A 46 1.31 -8.40 -24.38
N LEU A 47 2.44 -8.97 -23.98
CA LEU A 47 2.84 -9.10 -22.58
C LEU A 47 4.24 -8.54 -22.40
N ASN A 48 4.33 -7.41 -21.71
CA ASN A 48 5.60 -6.74 -21.47
C ASN A 48 6.24 -7.26 -20.18
N HIS A 49 7.54 -7.56 -20.23
CA HIS A 49 8.31 -7.98 -19.07
C HIS A 49 9.23 -6.86 -18.58
N VAL A 50 9.12 -6.53 -17.30
CA VAL A 50 10.00 -5.60 -16.61
C VAL A 50 11.06 -6.38 -15.85
N LEU A 51 12.29 -6.30 -16.34
CA LEU A 51 13.45 -6.92 -15.70
C LEU A 51 13.91 -6.07 -14.51
N THR A 52 13.58 -6.52 -13.30
CA THR A 52 14.08 -5.91 -12.06
C THR A 52 15.56 -6.23 -11.83
N ARG A 53 16.18 -5.67 -10.79
CA ARG A 53 17.55 -6.06 -10.38
C ARG A 53 17.54 -7.03 -9.21
N HIS A 54 16.41 -7.17 -8.54
CA HIS A 54 16.16 -8.18 -7.53
C HIS A 54 14.69 -8.63 -7.55
N GLU A 55 14.38 -9.87 -7.20
CA GLU A 55 12.99 -10.37 -7.19
C GLU A 55 12.13 -9.67 -6.12
N GLN A 56 12.74 -9.22 -5.02
CA GLN A 56 12.06 -8.33 -4.07
C GLN A 56 11.58 -7.04 -4.76
N GLY A 57 12.40 -6.45 -5.64
CA GLY A 57 12.02 -5.31 -6.46
C GLY A 57 10.81 -5.62 -7.35
N ALA A 58 10.73 -6.84 -7.90
CA ALA A 58 9.59 -7.28 -8.71
C ALA A 58 8.28 -7.31 -7.92
N THR A 59 8.30 -7.88 -6.70
CA THR A 59 7.10 -7.89 -5.84
C THR A 59 6.64 -6.50 -5.44
N HIS A 60 7.54 -5.60 -5.02
CA HIS A 60 7.16 -4.24 -4.64
C HIS A 60 6.70 -3.41 -5.86
N ALA A 61 7.29 -3.60 -7.04
CA ALA A 61 6.80 -2.97 -8.26
C ALA A 61 5.40 -3.47 -8.65
N ALA A 62 5.14 -4.78 -8.57
CA ALA A 62 3.81 -5.33 -8.79
C ALA A 62 2.78 -4.77 -7.80
N GLN A 63 3.16 -4.55 -6.53
CA GLN A 63 2.29 -3.91 -5.55
C GLN A 63 1.99 -2.44 -5.91
N GLY A 64 3.01 -1.66 -6.27
CA GLY A 64 2.84 -0.29 -6.72
C GLY A 64 1.90 -0.18 -7.93
N TYR A 65 2.12 -1.03 -8.94
CA TYR A 65 1.24 -1.15 -10.11
C TYR A 65 -0.20 -1.48 -9.71
N SER A 66 -0.38 -2.47 -8.85
CA SER A 66 -1.70 -2.94 -8.44
C SER A 66 -2.50 -1.86 -7.70
N ARG A 67 -1.86 -1.17 -6.76
CA ARG A 67 -2.51 -0.16 -5.90
C ARG A 67 -3.02 1.06 -6.68
N VAL A 68 -2.34 1.44 -7.77
CA VAL A 68 -2.74 2.62 -8.56
C VAL A 68 -3.64 2.26 -9.74
N SER A 69 -3.39 1.13 -10.41
CA SER A 69 -4.17 0.71 -11.58
C SER A 69 -5.49 0.02 -11.20
N GLY A 70 -5.56 -0.57 -10.00
CA GLY A 70 -6.66 -1.47 -9.60
C GLY A 70 -6.61 -2.84 -10.28
N LYS A 71 -5.57 -3.15 -11.06
CA LYS A 71 -5.33 -4.46 -11.67
C LYS A 71 -4.53 -5.36 -10.72
N VAL A 72 -4.51 -6.66 -11.00
CA VAL A 72 -3.68 -7.63 -10.26
C VAL A 72 -2.22 -7.44 -10.67
N GLY A 73 -1.31 -7.27 -9.71
CA GLY A 73 0.12 -7.28 -9.98
C GLY A 73 0.61 -8.69 -10.28
N VAL A 74 1.44 -8.87 -11.31
CA VAL A 74 1.95 -10.21 -11.69
C VAL A 74 3.47 -10.23 -11.59
N VAL A 75 3.98 -11.26 -10.90
CA VAL A 75 5.40 -11.43 -10.63
C VAL A 75 5.88 -12.78 -11.15
N THR A 76 7.05 -12.83 -11.78
CA THR A 76 7.69 -14.08 -12.21
C THR A 76 9.09 -14.23 -11.61
N ALA A 77 9.41 -15.42 -11.11
CA ALA A 77 10.76 -15.75 -10.63
C ALA A 77 11.13 -17.22 -10.89
N THR A 78 12.42 -17.51 -10.91
CA THR A 78 12.90 -18.91 -10.95
C THR A 78 12.73 -19.62 -9.60
N SER A 79 13.08 -20.90 -9.54
CA SER A 79 13.08 -21.71 -8.31
C SER A 79 14.11 -21.23 -7.28
N GLY A 80 14.11 -21.88 -6.11
CA GLY A 80 15.17 -21.72 -5.12
C GLY A 80 15.29 -20.27 -4.65
N PRO A 81 16.46 -19.61 -4.84
CA PRO A 81 16.68 -18.25 -4.36
C PRO A 81 15.73 -17.22 -4.97
N GLY A 82 15.36 -17.37 -6.25
CA GLY A 82 14.45 -16.43 -6.91
C GLY A 82 13.07 -16.42 -6.25
N ALA A 83 12.57 -17.61 -5.91
CA ALA A 83 11.31 -17.79 -5.21
C ALA A 83 11.38 -17.26 -3.76
N THR A 84 12.44 -17.54 -3.02
CA THR A 84 12.59 -17.06 -1.62
C THR A 84 12.75 -15.54 -1.54
N ASN A 85 13.33 -14.90 -2.55
CA ASN A 85 13.46 -13.46 -2.62
C ASN A 85 12.11 -12.74 -2.78
N LEU A 86 11.03 -13.45 -3.14
CA LEU A 86 9.67 -12.89 -3.21
C LEU A 86 9.00 -12.76 -1.84
N VAL A 87 9.46 -13.52 -0.83
CA VAL A 87 8.70 -13.76 0.42
C VAL A 87 8.37 -12.46 1.16
N THR A 88 9.32 -11.52 1.26
CA THR A 88 9.07 -10.23 1.92
C THR A 88 7.97 -9.45 1.22
N GLY A 89 8.00 -9.32 -0.10
CA GLY A 89 6.97 -8.58 -0.83
C GLY A 89 5.62 -9.30 -0.91
N ILE A 90 5.62 -10.64 -0.83
CA ILE A 90 4.40 -11.43 -0.65
C ILE A 90 3.79 -11.14 0.73
N ALA A 91 4.57 -11.21 1.81
CA ALA A 91 4.09 -10.89 3.16
C ALA A 91 3.55 -9.45 3.26
N ASP A 92 4.24 -8.50 2.64
CA ASP A 92 3.84 -7.10 2.55
C ASP A 92 2.47 -6.95 1.87
N ALA A 93 2.30 -7.58 0.70
CA ALA A 93 1.05 -7.57 -0.05
C ALA A 93 -0.10 -8.25 0.72
N GLN A 94 0.18 -9.29 1.50
CA GLN A 94 -0.84 -10.01 2.28
C GLN A 94 -1.43 -9.13 3.38
N ILE A 95 -0.59 -8.45 4.16
CA ILE A 95 -1.07 -7.64 5.28
C ILE A 95 -1.80 -6.39 4.76
N ASP A 96 -1.30 -5.77 3.70
CA ASP A 96 -1.89 -4.59 3.06
C ASP A 96 -2.94 -4.92 1.98
N SER A 97 -3.37 -6.18 1.89
CA SER A 97 -4.48 -6.61 1.03
C SER A 97 -4.29 -6.24 -0.45
N THR A 98 -3.07 -6.35 -0.97
CA THR A 98 -2.73 -6.01 -2.36
C THR A 98 -2.85 -7.25 -3.26
N PRO A 99 -3.71 -7.23 -4.31
CA PRO A 99 -3.89 -8.39 -5.17
C PRO A 99 -2.67 -8.61 -6.06
N MET A 100 -2.03 -9.77 -5.89
CA MET A 100 -0.82 -10.14 -6.61
C MET A 100 -0.82 -11.63 -6.96
N VAL A 101 -0.33 -12.00 -8.15
CA VAL A 101 -0.12 -13.39 -8.56
C VAL A 101 1.37 -13.59 -8.82
N CYS A 102 2.01 -14.37 -7.96
CA CYS A 102 3.42 -14.74 -8.09
C CYS A 102 3.53 -16.10 -8.76
N ILE A 103 4.27 -16.19 -9.87
CA ILE A 103 4.51 -17.42 -10.62
C ILE A 103 5.99 -17.77 -10.45
N THR A 104 6.27 -18.93 -9.85
CA THR A 104 7.62 -19.44 -9.67
C THR A 104 7.86 -20.66 -10.55
N GLY A 105 9.01 -20.73 -11.20
CA GLY A 105 9.50 -21.99 -11.76
C GLY A 105 9.98 -22.91 -10.64
N GLN A 106 9.90 -24.22 -10.85
CA GLN A 106 10.39 -25.23 -9.91
C GLN A 106 11.23 -26.28 -10.63
N VAL A 107 12.05 -27.05 -9.89
CA VAL A 107 12.70 -28.25 -10.39
C VAL A 107 11.69 -29.21 -11.04
N ALA A 108 12.17 -30.15 -11.85
CA ALA A 108 11.30 -31.15 -12.47
C ALA A 108 10.61 -32.02 -11.39
N SER A 109 9.38 -32.46 -11.63
CA SER A 109 8.54 -33.12 -10.62
C SER A 109 9.19 -34.35 -9.98
N HIS A 110 9.97 -35.13 -10.74
CA HIS A 110 10.69 -36.31 -10.24
C HIS A 110 11.89 -35.99 -9.31
N LEU A 111 12.27 -34.71 -9.21
CA LEU A 111 13.33 -34.23 -8.31
C LEU A 111 12.78 -33.58 -7.04
N LEU A 112 11.46 -33.46 -6.89
CA LEU A 112 10.87 -32.88 -5.69
C LEU A 112 11.18 -33.74 -4.46
N GLY A 113 11.61 -33.09 -3.38
CA GLY A 113 12.03 -33.70 -2.13
C GLY A 113 13.42 -34.35 -2.17
N SER A 114 14.27 -34.03 -3.15
CA SER A 114 15.59 -34.67 -3.32
C SER A 114 16.78 -33.79 -3.00
N ASP A 115 16.55 -32.58 -2.49
CA ASP A 115 17.57 -31.54 -2.30
C ASP A 115 18.27 -31.20 -3.63
N ALA A 116 17.49 -31.14 -4.71
CA ALA A 116 17.99 -30.85 -6.04
C ALA A 116 18.56 -29.41 -6.14
N PHE A 117 19.37 -29.17 -7.16
CA PHE A 117 19.95 -27.84 -7.39
C PHE A 117 18.84 -26.78 -7.57
N GLN A 118 18.90 -25.72 -6.75
CA GLN A 118 17.88 -24.65 -6.68
C GLN A 118 16.46 -25.15 -6.37
N GLU A 119 16.31 -26.28 -5.67
CA GLU A 119 15.05 -26.68 -5.07
C GLU A 119 14.81 -25.92 -3.74
N THR A 120 13.58 -25.45 -3.55
CA THR A 120 13.09 -24.95 -2.26
C THR A 120 11.61 -25.29 -2.12
N ASP A 121 11.16 -25.69 -0.93
CA ASP A 121 9.74 -25.80 -0.57
C ASP A 121 9.10 -24.40 -0.43
N ILE A 122 8.91 -23.73 -1.57
CA ILE A 122 8.30 -22.40 -1.60
C ILE A 122 6.82 -22.45 -1.19
N ILE A 123 6.15 -23.60 -1.36
CA ILE A 123 4.77 -23.78 -0.90
C ILE A 123 4.72 -23.70 0.62
N GLY A 124 5.55 -24.47 1.32
CA GLY A 124 5.66 -24.38 2.79
C GLY A 124 6.02 -22.98 3.26
N ILE A 125 7.04 -22.36 2.65
CA ILE A 125 7.52 -21.02 3.02
C ILE A 125 6.45 -19.93 2.82
N SER A 126 5.70 -19.99 1.71
CA SER A 126 4.73 -18.93 1.34
C SER A 126 3.34 -19.12 1.93
N THR A 127 3.02 -20.29 2.48
CA THR A 127 1.70 -20.60 3.06
C THR A 127 1.22 -19.56 4.10
N PRO A 128 2.03 -19.11 5.08
CA PRO A 128 1.57 -18.14 6.09
C PRO A 128 1.39 -16.72 5.54
N VAL A 129 1.91 -16.44 4.35
CA VAL A 129 2.00 -15.09 3.77
C VAL A 129 1.25 -14.98 2.44
N THR A 130 0.44 -15.96 2.08
CA THR A 130 -0.42 -15.93 0.87
C THR A 130 -1.87 -16.24 1.21
N LYS A 131 -2.80 -15.72 0.41
CA LYS A 131 -4.21 -16.15 0.47
C LYS A 131 -4.39 -17.60 0.03
N TRP A 132 -3.58 -18.00 -0.93
CA TRP A 132 -3.58 -19.35 -1.50
C TRP A 132 -2.29 -19.58 -2.28
N ASN A 133 -1.77 -20.80 -2.21
CA ASN A 133 -0.68 -21.24 -3.06
C ASN A 133 -0.96 -22.64 -3.63
N CYS A 134 -0.26 -22.98 -4.72
CA CYS A 134 -0.43 -24.27 -5.39
C CYS A 134 0.82 -24.63 -6.19
N GLN A 135 1.22 -25.91 -6.12
CA GLN A 135 2.26 -26.47 -6.98
C GLN A 135 1.63 -27.29 -8.11
N ILE A 136 2.08 -27.03 -9.34
CA ILE A 136 1.64 -27.66 -10.57
C ILE A 136 2.72 -28.63 -11.06
N THR A 137 2.34 -29.89 -11.18
CA THR A 137 3.20 -30.97 -11.68
C THR A 137 2.81 -31.49 -13.07
N LYS A 138 1.72 -30.98 -13.65
CA LYS A 138 1.24 -31.35 -15.00
C LYS A 138 0.71 -30.14 -15.77
N ALA A 139 0.97 -30.06 -17.07
CA ALA A 139 0.57 -28.92 -17.91
C ALA A 139 -0.96 -28.70 -17.93
N VAL A 140 -1.74 -29.77 -17.91
CA VAL A 140 -3.21 -29.73 -17.99
C VAL A 140 -3.88 -28.95 -16.84
N ASP A 141 -3.21 -28.82 -15.69
CA ASP A 141 -3.73 -28.11 -14.52
C ASP A 141 -3.52 -26.59 -14.61
N ILE A 142 -2.59 -26.11 -15.45
CA ILE A 142 -2.19 -24.70 -15.56
C ILE A 142 -3.39 -23.76 -15.78
N PRO A 143 -4.28 -23.98 -16.77
CA PRO A 143 -5.36 -23.04 -17.04
C PRO A 143 -6.31 -22.86 -15.85
N LYS A 144 -6.71 -23.98 -15.24
CA LYS A 144 -7.66 -23.98 -14.12
C LYS A 144 -7.04 -23.38 -12.86
N VAL A 145 -5.77 -23.67 -12.59
CA VAL A 145 -5.05 -23.16 -11.43
C VAL A 145 -4.83 -21.65 -11.55
N LEU A 146 -4.41 -21.15 -12.71
CA LEU A 146 -4.24 -19.71 -12.93
C LEU A 146 -5.58 -18.97 -12.87
N ALA A 147 -6.63 -19.47 -13.50
CA ALA A 147 -7.97 -18.86 -13.39
C ALA A 147 -8.42 -18.73 -11.93
N LYS A 148 -8.20 -19.77 -11.13
CA LYS A 148 -8.49 -19.76 -9.70
C LYS A 148 -7.59 -18.80 -8.93
N ALA A 149 -6.29 -18.72 -9.26
CA ALA A 149 -5.32 -17.82 -8.65
C ALA A 149 -5.76 -16.37 -8.79
N PHE A 150 -6.09 -15.93 -10.01
CA PHE A 150 -6.57 -14.57 -10.27
C PHE A 150 -7.90 -14.28 -9.57
N TYR A 151 -8.82 -15.24 -9.53
CA TYR A 151 -10.07 -15.09 -8.78
C TYR A 151 -9.84 -14.90 -7.28
N ILE A 152 -9.00 -15.72 -6.66
CA ILE A 152 -8.69 -15.61 -5.23
C ILE A 152 -7.92 -14.33 -4.93
N ALA A 153 -6.92 -13.96 -5.74
CA ALA A 153 -6.13 -12.76 -5.51
C ALA A 153 -7.01 -11.50 -5.45
N LYS A 154 -7.98 -11.37 -6.37
CA LYS A 154 -8.80 -10.15 -6.53
C LYS A 154 -10.05 -10.07 -5.66
N SER A 155 -10.63 -11.21 -5.27
CA SER A 155 -11.97 -11.22 -4.65
C SER A 155 -11.91 -11.19 -3.11
N GLY A 156 -13.01 -10.74 -2.51
CA GLY A 156 -13.12 -10.53 -1.06
C GLY A 156 -12.15 -9.46 -0.60
N ARG A 157 -11.49 -9.68 0.55
CA ARG A 157 -10.27 -8.93 0.90
C ARG A 157 -9.15 -9.38 -0.05
N PRO A 158 -8.64 -8.50 -0.94
CA PRO A 158 -7.64 -8.91 -1.92
C PRO A 158 -6.32 -9.31 -1.26
N GLY A 159 -5.43 -9.98 -2.00
CA GLY A 159 -4.13 -10.39 -1.48
C GLY A 159 -3.32 -11.25 -2.45
N PRO A 160 -2.09 -11.61 -2.08
CA PRO A 160 -1.17 -12.37 -2.91
C PRO A 160 -1.54 -13.85 -2.97
N VAL A 161 -1.26 -14.46 -4.12
CA VAL A 161 -1.27 -15.91 -4.33
C VAL A 161 0.04 -16.35 -5.00
N LEU A 162 0.46 -17.59 -4.78
CA LEU A 162 1.68 -18.14 -5.37
C LEU A 162 1.41 -19.43 -6.15
N ILE A 163 1.89 -19.50 -7.38
CA ILE A 163 1.74 -20.65 -8.28
C ILE A 163 3.12 -21.15 -8.66
N ASP A 164 3.48 -22.31 -8.14
CA ASP A 164 4.78 -22.95 -8.37
C ASP A 164 4.65 -23.99 -9.48
N ILE A 165 5.45 -23.91 -10.54
CA ILE A 165 5.29 -24.74 -11.74
C ILE A 165 6.57 -25.51 -12.02
N THR A 166 6.50 -26.84 -11.89
CA THR A 166 7.63 -27.74 -12.20
C THR A 166 8.07 -27.62 -13.66
N LYS A 167 9.38 -27.72 -13.89
CA LYS A 167 9.98 -27.52 -15.21
C LYS A 167 9.44 -28.46 -16.28
N ASP A 168 9.18 -29.71 -15.94
CA ASP A 168 8.59 -30.71 -16.84
C ASP A 168 7.12 -30.39 -17.17
N ALA A 169 6.32 -29.88 -16.22
CA ALA A 169 4.98 -29.37 -16.52
C ALA A 169 4.99 -28.17 -17.48
N GLN A 170 6.06 -27.37 -17.49
CA GLN A 170 6.20 -26.27 -18.45
C GLN A 170 6.51 -26.77 -19.88
N PHE A 171 7.22 -27.90 -20.02
CA PHE A 171 7.53 -28.51 -21.33
C PHE A 171 6.43 -29.43 -21.87
N GLU A 172 5.64 -30.03 -20.98
CA GLU A 172 4.57 -30.96 -21.35
C GLU A 172 3.57 -30.28 -22.30
N MET A 173 3.19 -31.00 -23.36
CA MET A 173 2.19 -30.55 -24.32
C MET A 173 0.79 -30.88 -23.82
N MET A 174 -0.16 -29.98 -24.05
CA MET A 174 -1.56 -30.20 -23.73
C MET A 174 -2.50 -29.54 -24.73
N ASP A 175 -3.74 -30.02 -24.74
CA ASP A 175 -4.85 -29.40 -25.45
C ASP A 175 -5.38 -28.23 -24.61
N PHE A 176 -5.01 -27.01 -25.00
CA PHE A 176 -5.29 -25.80 -24.22
C PHE A 176 -6.73 -25.31 -24.37
N HIS A 177 -7.34 -25.04 -23.21
CA HIS A 177 -8.59 -24.33 -23.08
C HIS A 177 -8.55 -23.47 -21.81
N TYR A 178 -8.98 -22.22 -21.91
CA TYR A 178 -9.04 -21.30 -20.78
C TYR A 178 -10.48 -20.86 -20.49
N GLU A 179 -10.88 -20.95 -19.23
CA GLU A 179 -12.16 -20.45 -18.72
C GLU A 179 -11.90 -19.68 -17.42
N LYS A 180 -12.42 -18.45 -17.34
CA LYS A 180 -12.28 -17.62 -16.14
C LYS A 180 -12.98 -18.26 -14.94
N CYS A 181 -12.34 -18.20 -13.78
CA CYS A 181 -12.94 -18.66 -12.54
C CYS A 181 -13.82 -17.56 -11.93
N TYR A 182 -15.07 -17.90 -11.63
CA TYR A 182 -16.03 -16.99 -11.00
C TYR A 182 -16.48 -17.46 -9.61
N SER A 183 -16.15 -18.70 -9.22
CA SER A 183 -16.48 -19.25 -7.93
C SER A 183 -15.55 -20.39 -7.54
N VAL A 184 -15.37 -20.56 -6.23
CA VAL A 184 -14.69 -21.71 -5.63
C VAL A 184 -15.60 -22.23 -4.53
N ARG A 185 -15.96 -23.52 -4.57
CA ARG A 185 -16.99 -24.14 -3.71
C ARG A 185 -16.87 -23.77 -2.22
N SER A 186 -15.66 -23.72 -1.68
CA SER A 186 -15.38 -23.47 -0.26
C SER A 186 -15.02 -22.01 0.07
N TYR A 187 -15.11 -21.09 -0.90
CA TYR A 187 -14.68 -19.71 -0.73
C TYR A 187 -15.82 -18.76 -1.14
N ILE A 188 -16.30 -18.01 -0.16
CA ILE A 188 -17.33 -16.98 -0.33
C ILE A 188 -16.64 -15.63 -0.16
N PRO A 189 -16.22 -14.97 -1.25
CA PRO A 189 -15.43 -13.74 -1.16
C PRO A 189 -16.22 -12.55 -0.60
N THR A 190 -17.53 -12.49 -0.87
CA THR A 190 -18.40 -11.40 -0.40
C THR A 190 -19.54 -11.99 0.40
N PRO A 191 -19.52 -11.87 1.74
CA PRO A 191 -20.61 -12.30 2.59
C PRO A 191 -21.88 -11.49 2.31
N LYS A 192 -23.05 -12.06 2.60
CA LYS A 192 -24.33 -11.35 2.50
C LYS A 192 -24.52 -10.42 3.70
N TYR A 193 -24.87 -9.16 3.45
CA TYR A 193 -25.28 -8.23 4.51
C TYR A 193 -26.67 -8.58 5.05
N SER A 194 -26.93 -8.12 6.28
CA SER A 194 -28.19 -8.30 7.00
C SER A 194 -29.00 -7.00 6.98
N ILE A 195 -30.23 -7.03 6.45
CA ILE A 195 -31.12 -5.86 6.41
C ILE A 195 -31.43 -5.36 7.82
N ASN A 196 -31.60 -6.28 8.78
CA ASN A 196 -31.84 -5.93 10.17
C ASN A 196 -30.66 -5.15 10.78
N ASP A 197 -29.43 -5.51 10.44
CA ASP A 197 -28.24 -4.80 10.93
C ASP A 197 -28.06 -3.45 10.25
N ILE A 198 -28.42 -3.33 8.96
CA ILE A 198 -28.55 -2.03 8.28
C ILE A 198 -29.56 -1.12 9.01
N GLU A 199 -30.75 -1.61 9.34
CA GLU A 199 -31.78 -0.83 10.04
C GLU A 199 -31.36 -0.42 11.46
N LYS A 200 -30.66 -1.29 12.19
CA LYS A 200 -30.09 -0.96 13.50
C LYS A 200 -29.01 0.11 13.38
N ALA A 201 -28.11 0.00 12.39
CA ALA A 201 -27.08 0.99 12.14
C ALA A 201 -27.68 2.36 11.83
N VAL A 202 -28.70 2.41 10.97
CA VAL A 202 -29.46 3.64 10.66
C VAL A 202 -30.00 4.29 11.93
N LYS A 203 -30.61 3.51 12.84
CA LYS A 203 -31.14 4.01 14.11
C LYS A 203 -30.04 4.61 15.00
N LEU A 204 -28.88 3.95 15.11
CA LEU A 204 -27.75 4.47 15.88
C LEU A 204 -27.22 5.76 15.27
N ILE A 205 -26.99 5.79 13.95
CA ILE A 205 -26.51 6.97 13.21
C ILE A 205 -27.45 8.16 13.39
N ASP A 206 -28.75 7.98 13.17
CA ASP A 206 -29.75 9.06 13.29
C ASP A 206 -29.87 9.62 14.72
N SER A 207 -29.60 8.79 15.74
CA SER A 207 -29.74 9.17 17.15
C SER A 207 -28.48 9.82 17.76
N SER A 208 -27.31 9.53 17.20
CA SER A 208 -26.00 9.97 17.69
C SER A 208 -25.86 11.49 17.69
N LYS A 209 -25.11 12.02 18.67
CA LYS A 209 -24.80 13.45 18.82
C LYS A 209 -23.35 13.77 18.50
N LYS A 210 -22.44 12.85 18.81
CA LYS A 210 -21.00 12.96 18.57
C LYS A 210 -20.47 11.78 17.74
N PRO A 211 -21.00 11.54 16.52
CA PRO A 211 -20.51 10.45 15.69
C PRO A 211 -19.13 10.78 15.11
N LEU A 212 -18.32 9.75 14.90
CA LEU A 212 -17.05 9.82 14.19
C LEU A 212 -16.98 8.67 13.19
N ILE A 213 -16.64 8.97 11.93
CA ILE A 213 -16.28 7.97 10.94
C ILE A 213 -14.78 7.77 10.98
N VAL A 214 -14.32 6.51 10.96
CA VAL A 214 -12.93 6.18 10.64
C VAL A 214 -12.94 5.26 9.43
N TRP A 215 -12.31 5.70 8.33
CA TRP A 215 -12.24 4.89 7.12
C TRP A 215 -10.82 4.37 6.87
N GLY A 216 -10.76 3.17 6.31
CA GLY A 216 -9.53 2.54 5.88
C GLY A 216 -9.50 2.29 4.36
N GLN A 217 -8.52 1.49 3.96
CA GLN A 217 -8.27 1.17 2.56
C GLN A 217 -9.43 0.44 1.88
N GLY A 218 -10.34 -0.18 2.64
CA GLY A 218 -11.49 -0.89 2.09
C GLY A 218 -12.41 -0.02 1.24
N VAL A 219 -12.45 1.31 1.47
CA VAL A 219 -13.15 2.26 0.59
C VAL A 219 -12.54 2.28 -0.82
N ILE A 220 -11.21 2.33 -0.90
CA ILE A 220 -10.46 2.35 -2.16
C ILE A 220 -10.51 0.97 -2.84
N LEU A 221 -10.27 -0.12 -2.08
CA LEU A 221 -10.31 -1.49 -2.61
C LEU A 221 -11.71 -1.88 -3.09
N GLY A 222 -12.75 -1.40 -2.42
CA GLY A 222 -14.14 -1.58 -2.82
C GLY A 222 -14.54 -0.75 -4.04
N ASN A 223 -13.72 0.22 -4.46
CA ASN A 223 -14.07 1.27 -5.43
C ASN A 223 -15.36 2.01 -5.01
N ALA A 224 -15.43 2.40 -3.74
CA ALA A 224 -16.60 2.97 -3.09
C ALA A 224 -16.44 4.47 -2.75
N GLU A 225 -15.47 5.16 -3.34
CA GLU A 225 -15.14 6.55 -3.00
C GLU A 225 -16.33 7.51 -3.19
N ASN A 226 -17.12 7.32 -4.25
CA ASN A 226 -18.30 8.15 -4.53
C ASN A 226 -19.43 7.86 -3.53
N GLU A 227 -19.72 6.60 -3.28
CA GLU A 227 -20.75 6.15 -2.34
C GLU A 227 -20.41 6.58 -0.90
N PHE A 228 -19.12 6.51 -0.54
CA PHE A 228 -18.60 7.01 0.72
C PHE A 228 -18.75 8.53 0.84
N LYS A 229 -18.39 9.28 -0.20
CA LYS A 229 -18.56 10.74 -0.24
C LYS A 229 -20.03 11.14 -0.05
N GLU A 230 -20.96 10.48 -0.74
CA GLU A 230 -22.40 10.76 -0.59
C GLU A 230 -22.87 10.49 0.84
N PHE A 231 -22.41 9.39 1.46
CA PHE A 231 -22.74 9.05 2.84
C PHE A 231 -22.26 10.11 3.84
N ILE A 232 -21.00 10.54 3.75
CA ILE A 232 -20.46 11.56 4.66
C ILE A 232 -21.15 12.92 4.46
N GLU A 233 -21.43 13.32 3.22
CA GLU A 233 -22.07 14.61 2.92
C GLU A 233 -23.53 14.63 3.37
N LYS A 234 -24.24 13.50 3.27
CA LYS A 234 -25.63 13.38 3.75
C LYS A 234 -25.70 13.41 5.28
N THR A 235 -24.77 12.75 5.96
CA THR A 235 -24.77 12.66 7.42
C THR A 235 -24.16 13.88 8.10
N GLY A 236 -23.22 14.56 7.44
CA GLY A 236 -22.46 15.67 8.01
C GLY A 236 -21.57 15.24 9.19
N ILE A 237 -21.14 13.98 9.21
CA ILE A 237 -20.29 13.38 10.26
C ILE A 237 -18.82 13.67 9.96
N PRO A 238 -18.02 14.15 10.93
CA PRO A 238 -16.57 14.25 10.76
C PRO A 238 -15.96 12.87 10.52
N ALA A 239 -15.04 12.80 9.57
CA ALA A 239 -14.44 11.57 9.10
C ALA A 239 -12.91 11.66 9.22
N ALA A 240 -12.32 10.66 9.86
CA ALA A 240 -10.88 10.49 10.01
C ALA A 240 -10.41 9.23 9.27
N TRP A 241 -9.11 9.09 9.03
CA TRP A 241 -8.59 8.03 8.17
C TRP A 241 -7.38 7.29 8.75
N THR A 242 -7.27 6.01 8.38
CA THR A 242 -6.04 5.24 8.58
C THR A 242 -5.03 5.54 7.48
N ILE A 243 -3.73 5.31 7.70
CA ILE A 243 -2.69 5.57 6.70
C ILE A 243 -2.99 4.96 5.31
N LEU A 244 -3.51 3.74 5.25
CA LEU A 244 -3.86 3.07 3.98
C LEU A 244 -5.19 3.56 3.37
N GLY A 245 -6.01 4.28 4.13
CA GLY A 245 -7.26 4.89 3.67
C GLY A 245 -7.07 6.30 3.10
N LEU A 246 -5.89 6.91 3.30
CA LEU A 246 -5.54 8.22 2.78
C LEU A 246 -5.75 8.28 1.26
N SER A 247 -6.20 9.44 0.77
CA SER A 247 -6.64 9.71 -0.61
C SER A 247 -8.00 9.13 -1.02
N GLY A 248 -8.63 8.24 -0.23
CA GLY A 248 -9.99 7.75 -0.50
C GLY A 248 -11.08 8.84 -0.47
N LEU A 249 -10.74 10.01 0.09
CA LEU A 249 -11.49 11.25 0.04
C LEU A 249 -10.47 12.40 -0.17
N PRO A 250 -10.79 13.46 -0.93
CA PRO A 250 -9.90 14.61 -1.09
C PRO A 250 -9.47 15.18 0.26
N THR A 251 -8.19 15.52 0.41
CA THR A 251 -7.63 16.02 1.69
C THR A 251 -8.36 17.28 2.16
N GLU A 252 -8.73 18.17 1.22
CA GLU A 252 -9.43 19.43 1.50
C GLU A 252 -10.94 19.29 1.76
N HIS A 253 -11.48 18.06 1.73
CA HIS A 253 -12.91 17.87 1.97
C HIS A 253 -13.28 18.38 3.39
N PRO A 254 -14.35 19.19 3.56
CA PRO A 254 -14.63 19.89 4.82
C PRO A 254 -14.97 18.98 6.01
N LEU A 255 -15.32 17.71 5.73
CA LEU A 255 -15.55 16.69 6.76
C LEU A 255 -14.32 15.81 7.03
N ASN A 256 -13.23 15.97 6.29
CA ASN A 256 -11.98 15.28 6.57
C ASN A 256 -11.30 15.96 7.77
N VAL A 257 -11.13 15.22 8.86
CA VAL A 257 -10.55 15.74 10.11
C VAL A 257 -9.13 15.25 10.37
N GLY A 258 -8.55 14.44 9.47
CA GLY A 258 -7.15 13.99 9.55
C GLY A 258 -6.96 12.51 9.89
N MET A 259 -5.69 12.15 10.10
CA MET A 259 -5.23 10.80 10.38
C MET A 259 -5.51 10.38 11.83
N VAL A 260 -5.87 9.12 12.06
CA VAL A 260 -5.88 8.51 13.40
C VAL A 260 -4.63 7.65 13.65
N GLY A 261 -4.34 7.39 14.92
CA GLY A 261 -3.29 6.47 15.34
C GLY A 261 -2.03 7.13 15.87
N MET A 262 -0.97 6.33 15.98
CA MET A 262 0.28 6.63 16.69
C MET A 262 0.88 7.98 16.32
N HIS A 263 0.90 8.33 15.04
CA HIS A 263 1.36 9.64 14.52
C HIS A 263 0.25 10.45 13.87
N GLY A 264 -1.01 10.16 14.23
CA GLY A 264 -2.19 10.82 13.71
C GLY A 264 -2.32 12.27 14.17
N ASN A 265 -3.36 12.94 13.69
CA ASN A 265 -3.70 14.29 14.11
C ASN A 265 -4.25 14.29 15.54
N TYR A 266 -4.09 15.42 16.22
CA TYR A 266 -4.43 15.59 17.62
C TYR A 266 -5.93 15.45 17.85
N GLY A 267 -6.73 16.17 17.05
CA GLY A 267 -8.20 16.17 17.14
C GLY A 267 -8.82 14.78 16.96
N PRO A 268 -8.57 14.07 15.84
CA PRO A 268 -9.09 12.72 15.63
C PRO A 268 -8.78 11.75 16.76
N ASN A 269 -7.54 11.75 17.27
CA ASN A 269 -7.13 10.83 18.33
C ASN A 269 -7.81 11.14 19.68
N VAL A 270 -7.81 12.40 20.12
CA VAL A 270 -8.51 12.81 21.36
C VAL A 270 -10.01 12.55 21.25
N LEU A 271 -10.62 12.95 20.14
CA LEU A 271 -12.07 12.89 19.98
C LEU A 271 -12.61 11.49 19.65
N THR A 272 -11.76 10.54 19.27
CA THR A 272 -12.13 9.11 19.20
C THR A 272 -12.64 8.61 20.55
N ASN A 273 -12.04 9.04 21.66
CA ASN A 273 -12.48 8.67 23.01
C ASN A 273 -13.54 9.63 23.61
N GLU A 274 -14.01 10.62 22.84
CA GLU A 274 -15.14 11.48 23.21
C GLU A 274 -16.40 11.22 22.36
N CYS A 275 -16.27 10.47 21.26
CA CYS A 275 -17.39 10.15 20.37
C CYS A 275 -18.39 9.23 21.08
N ASP A 276 -19.67 9.33 20.71
CA ASP A 276 -20.73 8.43 21.19
C ASP A 276 -21.05 7.29 20.22
N LEU A 277 -20.61 7.43 18.97
CA LEU A 277 -20.73 6.44 17.91
C LEU A 277 -19.47 6.47 17.04
N LEU A 278 -18.78 5.34 16.93
CA LEU A 278 -17.67 5.12 16.02
C LEU A 278 -18.16 4.27 14.84
N ILE A 279 -17.97 4.78 13.62
CA ILE A 279 -18.34 4.09 12.38
C ILE A 279 -17.05 3.74 11.64
N ALA A 280 -16.60 2.49 11.80
CA ALA A 280 -15.42 1.94 11.15
C ALA A 280 -15.79 1.41 9.76
N ILE A 281 -15.15 1.93 8.71
CA ILE A 281 -15.46 1.59 7.31
C ILE A 281 -14.21 1.05 6.60
N GLY A 282 -14.19 -0.25 6.31
CA GLY A 282 -13.12 -0.88 5.54
C GLY A 282 -11.75 -0.76 6.21
N MET A 283 -11.71 -0.96 7.53
CA MET A 283 -10.52 -0.89 8.36
C MET A 283 -10.47 -2.07 9.34
N ARG A 284 -9.28 -2.35 9.89
CA ARG A 284 -8.99 -3.57 10.68
C ARG A 284 -8.63 -3.37 12.15
N PHE A 285 -8.87 -2.18 12.71
CA PHE A 285 -8.49 -1.82 14.09
C PHE A 285 -7.05 -2.24 14.46
N ASP A 286 -6.09 -1.83 13.63
CA ASP A 286 -4.66 -2.10 13.82
C ASP A 286 -4.12 -1.44 15.10
N ASP A 287 -3.09 -2.05 15.73
CA ASP A 287 -2.51 -1.53 16.98
C ASP A 287 -1.91 -0.12 16.82
N ARG A 288 -1.43 0.24 15.63
CA ARG A 288 -0.95 1.58 15.32
C ARG A 288 -2.07 2.60 15.22
N VAL A 289 -3.32 2.15 15.09
CA VAL A 289 -4.51 3.02 15.14
C VAL A 289 -5.13 3.03 16.53
N THR A 290 -5.26 1.88 17.19
CA THR A 290 -6.03 1.76 18.43
C THR A 290 -5.26 2.10 19.68
N GLY A 291 -3.92 2.02 19.67
CA GLY A 291 -3.12 2.13 20.90
C GLY A 291 -3.58 1.11 21.93
N ASN A 292 -3.83 1.55 23.17
CA ASN A 292 -4.36 0.69 24.22
C ASN A 292 -5.85 0.29 23.99
N LEU A 293 -6.10 -0.98 23.71
CA LEU A 293 -7.44 -1.55 23.51
C LEU A 293 -8.35 -1.51 24.75
N GLU A 294 -7.80 -1.40 25.96
CA GLU A 294 -8.59 -1.27 27.19
C GLU A 294 -9.29 0.07 27.28
N THR A 295 -8.73 1.12 26.66
CA THR A 295 -9.28 2.48 26.69
C THR A 295 -9.86 2.92 25.34
N TYR A 296 -9.58 2.20 24.26
CA TYR A 296 -10.02 2.57 22.92
C TYR A 296 -11.55 2.52 22.77
N ALA A 297 -12.15 3.69 22.55
CA ALA A 297 -13.57 3.89 22.21
C ALA A 297 -14.60 3.19 23.12
N LYS A 298 -14.27 2.89 24.39
CA LYS A 298 -15.14 2.15 25.32
C LYS A 298 -16.45 2.85 25.66
N GLN A 299 -16.50 4.17 25.49
CA GLN A 299 -17.68 4.98 25.73
C GLN A 299 -18.66 5.00 24.54
N ALA A 300 -18.22 4.57 23.35
CA ALA A 300 -18.97 4.68 22.11
C ALA A 300 -19.69 3.38 21.75
N LYS A 301 -20.77 3.51 20.98
CA LYS A 301 -21.27 2.40 20.16
C LYS A 301 -20.42 2.24 18.91
N ILE A 302 -20.23 1.02 18.43
CA ILE A 302 -19.36 0.75 17.28
C ILE A 302 -20.12 0.03 16.16
N ILE A 303 -20.09 0.62 14.97
CA ILE A 303 -20.56 0.02 13.72
C ILE A 303 -19.34 -0.28 12.85
N HIS A 304 -19.21 -1.51 12.35
CA HIS A 304 -18.06 -1.92 11.55
C HIS A 304 -18.51 -2.49 10.21
N PHE A 305 -18.20 -1.77 9.14
CA PHE A 305 -18.37 -2.23 7.77
C PHE A 305 -17.11 -2.94 7.30
N GLU A 306 -17.24 -4.22 6.95
CA GLU A 306 -16.09 -5.06 6.65
C GLU A 306 -16.48 -6.20 5.70
N ILE A 307 -15.60 -6.53 4.76
CA ILE A 307 -15.83 -7.62 3.80
C ILE A 307 -15.38 -8.96 4.36
N ASP A 308 -14.37 -8.97 5.23
CA ASP A 308 -13.78 -10.17 5.82
C ASP A 308 -14.35 -10.47 7.22
N PRO A 309 -15.17 -11.53 7.40
CA PRO A 309 -15.70 -11.89 8.71
C PRO A 309 -14.64 -12.13 9.78
N ALA A 310 -13.40 -12.49 9.40
CA ALA A 310 -12.30 -12.71 10.35
C ALA A 310 -11.79 -11.42 11.01
N GLU A 311 -12.14 -10.25 10.47
CA GLU A 311 -11.74 -8.95 11.01
C GLU A 311 -12.77 -8.38 12.02
N ILE A 312 -13.99 -8.92 12.04
CA ILE A 312 -15.03 -8.54 13.00
C ILE A 312 -14.71 -9.10 14.39
N ASN A 313 -14.80 -8.26 15.43
CA ASN A 313 -14.51 -8.64 16.83
C ASN A 313 -13.11 -9.23 17.06
N LYS A 314 -12.17 -9.02 16.13
CA LYS A 314 -10.81 -9.54 16.26
C LYS A 314 -10.02 -8.81 17.34
N ASN A 315 -10.05 -7.47 17.30
CA ASN A 315 -9.31 -6.60 18.22
C ASN A 315 -10.24 -5.73 19.07
N VAL A 316 -11.35 -5.26 18.48
CA VAL A 316 -12.34 -4.41 19.13
C VAL A 316 -13.71 -5.06 18.95
N ASP A 317 -14.42 -5.27 20.07
CA ASP A 317 -15.80 -5.76 20.03
C ASP A 317 -16.73 -4.68 19.46
N VAL A 318 -17.58 -5.06 18.51
CA VAL A 318 -18.47 -4.13 17.80
C VAL A 318 -19.94 -4.40 18.14
N ASP A 319 -20.76 -3.35 18.23
CA ASP A 319 -22.19 -3.50 18.48
C ASP A 319 -22.95 -3.97 17.22
N ILE A 320 -22.51 -3.54 16.04
CA ILE A 320 -23.11 -3.89 14.75
C ILE A 320 -22.02 -4.15 13.72
N ALA A 321 -22.00 -5.36 13.17
CA ALA A 321 -21.19 -5.70 12.01
C ALA A 321 -22.04 -5.65 10.73
N ILE A 322 -21.59 -4.89 9.73
CA ILE A 322 -22.19 -4.85 8.39
C ILE A 322 -21.21 -5.54 7.44
N LEU A 323 -21.46 -6.83 7.22
CA LEU A 323 -20.63 -7.64 6.34
C LEU A 323 -20.95 -7.38 4.86
N GLY A 324 -19.92 -7.17 4.04
CA GLY A 324 -20.06 -7.04 2.59
C GLY A 324 -19.11 -6.01 1.99
N ASN A 325 -19.18 -5.86 0.67
CA ASN A 325 -18.42 -4.80 0.00
C ASN A 325 -19.05 -3.44 0.35
N VAL A 326 -18.23 -2.50 0.85
CA VAL A 326 -18.66 -1.15 1.22
C VAL A 326 -19.32 -0.39 0.07
N LYS A 327 -18.96 -0.68 -1.19
CA LYS A 327 -19.63 -0.15 -2.38
C LYS A 327 -21.12 -0.49 -2.43
N GLU A 328 -21.50 -1.66 -1.91
CA GLU A 328 -22.89 -2.11 -1.87
C GLU A 328 -23.57 -1.75 -0.55
N THR A 329 -22.88 -1.87 0.58
CA THR A 329 -23.48 -1.72 1.91
C THR A 329 -23.67 -0.26 2.33
N ILE A 330 -22.75 0.64 1.96
CA ILE A 330 -22.88 2.07 2.28
C ILE A 330 -24.18 2.64 1.69
N PRO A 331 -24.49 2.47 0.39
CA PRO A 331 -25.74 2.98 -0.19
C PRO A 331 -27.00 2.48 0.52
N LYS A 332 -27.01 1.26 1.07
CA LYS A 332 -28.16 0.72 1.80
C LYS A 332 -28.42 1.50 3.09
N VAL A 333 -27.38 1.90 3.79
CA VAL A 333 -27.48 2.79 4.95
C VAL A 333 -27.82 4.21 4.50
N THR A 334 -27.09 4.74 3.51
CA THR A 334 -27.29 6.11 2.97
C THR A 334 -28.74 6.35 2.54
N ASN A 335 -29.42 5.37 1.95
CA ASN A 335 -30.81 5.54 1.52
C ASN A 335 -31.81 5.70 2.66
N LEU A 336 -31.52 5.16 3.85
CA LEU A 336 -32.46 5.10 4.98
C LEU A 336 -32.20 6.17 6.04
N ILE A 337 -30.95 6.63 6.18
CA ILE A 337 -30.58 7.68 7.14
C ILE A 337 -31.19 9.04 6.78
N LYS A 338 -31.45 9.85 7.80
CA LYS A 338 -31.90 11.23 7.64
C LYS A 338 -30.72 12.14 7.35
N LYS A 339 -30.94 13.16 6.53
CA LYS A 339 -29.94 14.23 6.34
C LYS A 339 -29.70 14.92 7.69
N ASN A 340 -28.44 15.09 8.08
CA ASN A 340 -28.08 15.69 9.36
C ASN A 340 -26.84 16.58 9.25
N SER A 341 -26.46 17.22 10.34
CA SER A 341 -25.24 18.02 10.43
C SER A 341 -24.74 18.09 11.88
N HIS A 342 -23.44 17.92 12.06
CA HIS A 342 -22.80 17.91 13.38
C HIS A 342 -21.87 19.11 13.59
N LYS A 343 -22.26 20.33 13.14
CA LYS A 343 -21.39 21.53 13.15
C LYS A 343 -20.68 21.79 14.48
N LYS A 344 -21.39 21.69 15.61
CA LYS A 344 -20.78 21.91 16.94
C LYS A 344 -19.71 20.86 17.27
N TRP A 345 -19.93 19.63 16.84
CA TRP A 345 -18.98 18.53 17.04
C TRP A 345 -17.80 18.66 16.08
N LEU A 346 -18.05 18.90 14.79
CA LEU A 346 -17.03 19.19 13.77
C LEU A 346 -16.11 20.35 14.19
N ASN A 347 -16.67 21.43 14.74
CA ASN A 347 -15.89 22.57 15.20
C ASN A 347 -14.87 22.22 16.29
N LYS A 348 -15.12 21.17 17.11
CA LYS A 348 -14.11 20.71 18.05
C LYS A 348 -12.86 20.20 17.33
N PHE A 349 -13.01 19.44 16.25
CA PHE A 349 -11.87 18.95 15.46
C PHE A 349 -11.06 20.13 14.91
N HIS A 350 -11.71 21.18 14.42
CA HIS A 350 -11.03 22.40 13.97
C HIS A 350 -10.26 23.09 15.10
N THR A 351 -10.85 23.22 16.30
CA THR A 351 -10.14 23.76 17.47
C THR A 351 -8.89 22.95 17.83
N PHE A 352 -8.98 21.61 17.81
CA PHE A 352 -7.83 20.75 18.05
C PHE A 352 -6.77 20.85 16.94
N TYR A 353 -7.21 20.99 15.69
CA TYR A 353 -6.32 21.22 14.55
C TYR A 353 -5.58 22.56 14.67
N GLU A 354 -6.24 23.64 15.09
CA GLU A 354 -5.58 24.94 15.31
C GLU A 354 -4.47 24.84 16.37
N ILE A 355 -4.70 24.07 17.45
CA ILE A 355 -3.68 23.82 18.48
C ILE A 355 -2.49 23.04 17.89
N GLU A 356 -2.77 21.97 17.15
CA GLU A 356 -1.75 21.15 16.49
C GLU A 356 -0.98 21.96 15.43
N TYR A 357 -1.67 22.83 14.70
CA TYR A 357 -1.08 23.65 13.66
C TYR A 357 -0.03 24.58 14.25
N GLU A 358 -0.38 25.32 15.31
CA GLU A 358 0.55 26.25 15.95
C GLU A 358 1.69 25.53 16.70
N LYS A 359 1.45 24.35 17.29
CA LYS A 359 2.47 23.64 18.06
C LYS A 359 3.41 22.75 17.24
N VAL A 360 2.94 22.22 16.11
CA VAL A 360 3.64 21.16 15.37
C VAL A 360 3.74 21.48 13.89
N ILE A 361 2.60 21.66 13.20
CA ILE A 361 2.57 21.66 11.73
C ILE A 361 3.30 22.87 11.18
N LYS A 362 3.02 24.07 11.70
CA LYS A 362 3.52 25.34 11.19
C LYS A 362 5.03 25.40 11.08
N ASP A 363 5.75 24.99 12.12
CA ASP A 363 7.22 25.03 12.13
C ASP A 363 7.85 23.88 11.33
N ASP A 364 7.10 22.84 11.00
CA ASP A 364 7.55 21.74 10.16
C ASP A 364 7.35 22.05 8.67
N ILE A 365 6.25 22.70 8.28
CA ILE A 365 6.02 23.07 6.88
C ILE A 365 6.57 24.47 6.55
N HIS A 366 6.55 25.43 7.48
CA HIS A 366 7.08 26.80 7.33
C HIS A 366 8.19 27.09 8.37
N PRO A 367 9.30 26.32 8.35
CA PRO A 367 10.37 26.49 9.34
C PRO A 367 11.03 27.88 9.25
N SER A 368 11.32 28.45 10.41
CA SER A 368 12.12 29.67 10.55
C SER A 368 13.62 29.40 10.79
N LYS A 369 13.98 28.15 11.13
CA LYS A 369 15.36 27.69 11.36
C LYS A 369 16.14 27.50 10.06
N ASP A 370 17.46 27.49 10.13
CA ASP A 370 18.32 27.42 8.94
C ASP A 370 18.20 26.10 8.16
N GLY A 371 18.21 24.95 8.84
CA GLY A 371 18.19 23.65 8.18
C GLY A 371 16.81 23.21 7.68
N LEU A 372 16.82 22.35 6.67
CA LEU A 372 15.63 21.92 5.95
C LEU A 372 14.79 20.93 6.79
N THR A 373 13.48 21.11 6.84
CA THR A 373 12.55 20.12 7.40
C THR A 373 12.06 19.15 6.34
N MET A 374 11.57 17.98 6.76
CA MET A 374 10.90 17.08 5.83
C MET A 374 9.54 17.67 5.40
N GLY A 375 8.82 18.36 6.29
CA GLY A 375 7.51 18.94 6.00
C GLY A 375 7.54 20.02 4.92
N GLU A 376 8.56 20.90 4.90
CA GLU A 376 8.67 21.93 3.87
C GLU A 376 8.91 21.33 2.48
N VAL A 377 9.63 20.19 2.39
CA VAL A 377 9.86 19.47 1.13
C VAL A 377 8.55 18.91 0.59
N ILE A 378 7.72 18.28 1.45
CA ILE A 378 6.42 17.75 1.05
C ILE A 378 5.50 18.88 0.58
N ARG A 379 5.44 20.01 1.29
CA ARG A 379 4.64 21.18 0.89
C ARG A 379 5.02 21.65 -0.53
N GLU A 380 6.30 21.84 -0.81
CA GLU A 380 6.76 22.29 -2.14
C GLU A 380 6.44 21.27 -3.24
N ILE A 381 6.49 19.96 -2.96
CA ILE A 381 6.05 18.90 -3.89
C ILE A 381 4.55 18.99 -4.16
N ASN A 382 3.73 19.25 -3.13
CA ASN A 382 2.29 19.43 -3.30
C ASN A 382 1.94 20.69 -4.09
N GLU A 383 2.63 21.82 -3.84
CA GLU A 383 2.49 23.05 -4.64
C GLU A 383 2.85 22.81 -6.11
N ALA A 384 3.96 22.12 -6.37
CA ALA A 384 4.43 21.87 -7.74
C ALA A 384 3.57 20.84 -8.50
N SER A 385 2.91 19.92 -7.79
CA SER A 385 2.03 18.89 -8.38
C SER A 385 0.55 19.25 -8.37
N ASP A 386 0.19 20.39 -7.75
CA ASP A 386 -1.20 20.79 -7.49
C ASP A 386 -2.02 19.68 -6.79
N GLY A 387 -1.38 18.88 -5.94
CA GLY A 387 -1.99 17.77 -5.21
C GLY A 387 -2.48 16.59 -6.07
N ASN A 388 -2.03 16.51 -7.34
CA ASN A 388 -2.43 15.45 -8.29
C ASN A 388 -1.43 14.28 -8.35
N ALA A 389 -0.23 14.44 -7.79
CA ALA A 389 0.79 13.41 -7.81
C ALA A 389 0.41 12.19 -6.95
N ILE A 390 0.86 11.02 -7.39
CA ILE A 390 0.92 9.81 -6.56
C ILE A 390 2.18 9.92 -5.71
N ILE A 391 2.00 9.87 -4.39
CA ILE A 391 3.09 9.85 -3.42
C ILE A 391 3.31 8.41 -2.98
N VAL A 392 4.52 7.93 -3.20
CA VAL A 392 4.97 6.60 -2.82
C VAL A 392 5.99 6.75 -1.70
N THR A 393 5.76 6.15 -0.54
CA THR A 393 6.64 6.36 0.61
C THR A 393 7.34 5.08 1.02
N ASP A 394 8.58 5.24 1.48
CA ASP A 394 9.30 4.19 2.18
C ASP A 394 8.90 4.24 3.67
N VAL A 395 9.60 3.52 4.55
CA VAL A 395 9.19 3.36 5.95
C VAL A 395 10.08 4.16 6.90
N GLY A 396 9.46 4.98 7.75
CA GLY A 396 10.16 5.77 8.77
C GLY A 396 9.51 7.13 9.04
N GLN A 397 10.30 8.10 9.49
CA GLN A 397 9.79 9.46 9.77
C GLN A 397 9.25 10.15 8.51
N HIS A 398 9.98 10.03 7.40
CA HIS A 398 9.57 10.58 6.11
C HIS A 398 8.21 10.03 5.64
N GLN A 399 7.88 8.75 5.96
CA GLN A 399 6.59 8.14 5.70
C GLN A 399 5.46 8.91 6.41
N MET A 400 5.64 9.13 7.72
CA MET A 400 4.65 9.81 8.55
C MET A 400 4.51 11.27 8.12
N VAL A 401 5.61 11.97 7.89
CA VAL A 401 5.62 13.35 7.39
C VAL A 401 4.89 13.45 6.05
N ALA A 402 5.18 12.57 5.10
CA ALA A 402 4.51 12.54 3.81
C ALA A 402 3.01 12.29 3.96
N CYS A 403 2.58 11.31 4.76
CA CYS A 403 1.15 11.07 4.99
C CYS A 403 0.45 12.24 5.67
N ARG A 404 1.13 12.97 6.57
CA ARG A 404 0.55 14.10 7.32
C ARG A 404 0.41 15.37 6.49
N TYR A 405 1.36 15.64 5.59
CA TYR A 405 1.43 16.92 4.89
C TYR A 405 1.15 16.83 3.39
N ALA A 406 1.07 15.63 2.81
CA ALA A 406 0.64 15.48 1.44
C ALA A 406 -0.87 15.78 1.29
N SER A 407 -1.20 16.64 0.33
CA SER A 407 -2.58 16.90 -0.10
C SER A 407 -2.90 16.10 -1.36
N PHE A 408 -4.05 15.44 -1.37
CA PHE A 408 -4.50 14.60 -2.48
C PHE A 408 -5.87 15.06 -2.97
N LYS A 409 -5.98 15.26 -4.28
CA LYS A 409 -7.26 15.52 -4.97
C LYS A 409 -7.90 14.24 -5.52
N GLU A 410 -7.07 13.25 -5.85
CA GLU A 410 -7.49 12.00 -6.47
C GLU A 410 -7.27 10.80 -5.53
N SER A 411 -8.10 9.76 -5.67
CA SER A 411 -7.90 8.47 -5.00
C SER A 411 -6.68 7.71 -5.56
N LYS A 412 -6.28 6.66 -4.83
CA LYS A 412 -5.13 5.80 -5.18
C LYS A 412 -3.83 6.60 -5.32
N SER A 413 -3.68 7.64 -4.51
CA SER A 413 -2.56 8.59 -4.58
C SER A 413 -1.56 8.42 -3.44
N ASN A 414 -1.91 7.68 -2.38
CA ASN A 414 -1.01 7.30 -1.31
C ASN A 414 -0.63 5.82 -1.42
N VAL A 415 0.63 5.53 -1.71
CA VAL A 415 1.15 4.16 -1.86
C VAL A 415 2.27 3.94 -0.86
N THR A 416 2.07 3.08 0.13
CA THR A 416 3.03 2.87 1.22
C THR A 416 2.92 1.47 1.82
N SER A 417 4.01 0.91 2.34
CA SER A 417 3.96 -0.30 3.16
C SER A 417 3.52 0.07 4.59
N GLY A 418 2.26 -0.25 4.91
CA GLY A 418 1.66 0.12 6.19
C GLY A 418 1.72 -1.01 7.22
N GLY A 419 1.19 -2.17 6.86
CA GLY A 419 1.00 -3.29 7.77
C GLY A 419 2.28 -4.03 8.12
N LEU A 420 3.14 -4.31 7.14
CA LEU A 420 4.44 -4.95 7.40
C LEU A 420 5.53 -3.91 7.71
N GLY A 421 5.46 -2.72 7.10
CA GLY A 421 6.46 -1.67 7.29
C GLY A 421 7.80 -2.04 6.66
N THR A 422 7.79 -2.46 5.40
CA THR A 422 8.97 -2.89 4.65
C THR A 422 9.81 -1.72 4.16
N MET A 423 11.00 -1.53 4.74
CA MET A 423 12.00 -0.59 4.19
C MET A 423 12.51 -1.08 2.81
N GLY A 424 12.77 -0.16 1.88
CA GLY A 424 13.11 -0.48 0.49
C GLY A 424 11.89 -0.68 -0.41
N PHE A 425 10.68 -0.42 0.09
CA PHE A 425 9.45 -0.56 -0.68
C PHE A 425 9.33 0.50 -1.80
N ALA A 426 9.69 1.75 -1.49
CA ALA A 426 9.25 2.90 -2.29
C ALA A 426 9.82 2.97 -3.70
N LEU A 427 11.11 2.69 -3.88
CA LEU A 427 11.76 2.81 -5.19
C LEU A 427 11.14 1.85 -6.22
N PRO A 428 11.08 0.52 -5.96
CA PRO A 428 10.38 -0.40 -6.86
C PRO A 428 8.87 -0.13 -6.93
N ALA A 429 8.20 0.20 -5.82
CA ALA A 429 6.76 0.50 -5.87
C ALA A 429 6.44 1.75 -6.71
N ALA A 430 7.32 2.75 -6.74
CA ALA A 430 7.15 3.95 -7.55
C ALA A 430 7.33 3.68 -9.04
N LEU A 431 8.29 2.82 -9.41
CA LEU A 431 8.36 2.27 -10.76
C LEU A 431 7.03 1.60 -11.15
N GLY A 432 6.54 0.71 -10.30
CA GLY A 432 5.28 0.02 -10.49
C GLY A 432 4.09 0.97 -10.68
N ALA A 433 3.97 1.94 -9.78
CA ALA A 433 2.94 2.96 -9.81
C ALA A 433 3.00 3.80 -11.10
N LYS A 434 4.19 4.22 -11.53
CA LYS A 434 4.34 4.99 -12.78
C LYS A 434 3.91 4.17 -14.00
N MET A 435 4.16 2.86 -14.01
CA MET A 435 3.71 1.99 -15.09
C MET A 435 2.22 1.65 -15.02
N GLY A 436 1.62 1.67 -13.83
CA GLY A 436 0.17 1.49 -13.62
C GLY A 436 -0.66 2.74 -13.88
N ALA A 437 -0.04 3.92 -13.82
CA ALA A 437 -0.65 5.23 -14.08
C ALA A 437 0.32 6.13 -14.86
N PRO A 438 0.60 5.83 -16.15
CA PRO A 438 1.63 6.51 -16.94
C PRO A 438 1.41 8.02 -17.09
N GLU A 439 0.15 8.46 -17.08
CA GLU A 439 -0.25 9.86 -17.21
C GLU A 439 -0.10 10.67 -15.91
N ARG A 440 0.10 10.01 -14.76
CA ARG A 440 0.20 10.69 -13.46
C ARG A 440 1.65 10.88 -13.06
N GLU A 441 1.94 12.00 -12.41
CA GLU A 441 3.24 12.19 -11.75
C GLU A 441 3.36 11.27 -10.54
N VAL A 442 4.51 10.63 -10.39
CA VAL A 442 4.80 9.70 -9.29
C VAL A 442 6.05 10.16 -8.57
N VAL A 443 5.91 10.49 -7.30
CA VAL A 443 7.00 10.95 -6.44
C VAL A 443 7.26 9.93 -5.35
N ALA A 444 8.45 9.34 -5.36
CA ALA A 444 8.94 8.47 -4.31
C ALA A 444 9.60 9.32 -3.21
N ILE A 445 9.04 9.29 -2.00
CA ILE A 445 9.60 9.93 -0.80
C ILE A 445 10.28 8.85 0.03
N ILE A 446 11.60 8.90 0.08
CA ILE A 446 12.42 7.80 0.60
C ILE A 446 13.35 8.33 1.70
N GLY A 447 13.52 7.59 2.78
CA GLY A 447 14.61 7.82 3.73
C GLY A 447 15.93 7.28 3.19
N ASP A 448 17.05 7.88 3.59
CA ASP A 448 18.41 7.44 3.24
C ASP A 448 18.71 5.96 3.57
N GLY A 449 18.22 5.45 4.70
CA GLY A 449 18.35 4.04 5.05
C GLY A 449 17.54 3.11 4.16
N GLY A 450 16.28 3.46 3.88
CA GLY A 450 15.39 2.66 3.02
C GLY A 450 15.83 2.66 1.55
N TYR A 451 16.32 3.81 1.06
CA TYR A 451 16.87 3.95 -0.28
C TYR A 451 17.98 2.94 -0.57
N GLN A 452 18.86 2.69 0.40
CA GLN A 452 19.98 1.75 0.26
C GLN A 452 19.54 0.29 0.18
N MET A 453 18.34 -0.08 0.65
CA MET A 453 17.88 -1.47 0.64
C MET A 453 17.57 -1.99 -0.77
N THR A 454 17.13 -1.12 -1.67
CA THR A 454 16.74 -1.50 -3.03
C THR A 454 17.31 -0.57 -4.11
N ILE A 455 18.43 0.11 -3.83
CA ILE A 455 19.04 1.11 -4.72
C ILE A 455 19.36 0.57 -6.13
N GLN A 456 19.56 -0.75 -6.26
CA GLN A 456 19.76 -1.41 -7.54
C GLN A 456 18.61 -1.18 -8.54
N GLU A 457 17.38 -0.91 -8.06
CA GLU A 457 16.22 -0.68 -8.93
C GLU A 457 16.29 0.64 -9.71
N LEU A 458 17.24 1.53 -9.42
CA LEU A 458 17.64 2.61 -10.34
C LEU A 458 17.98 2.06 -11.73
N GLY A 459 18.60 0.88 -11.79
CA GLY A 459 18.92 0.21 -13.06
C GLY A 459 17.69 -0.24 -13.84
N THR A 460 16.59 -0.52 -13.15
CA THR A 460 15.31 -0.88 -13.79
C THR A 460 14.54 0.37 -14.21
N ILE A 461 14.54 1.42 -13.38
CA ILE A 461 13.99 2.74 -13.75
C ILE A 461 14.70 3.30 -14.99
N PHE A 462 16.04 3.22 -15.03
CA PHE A 462 16.81 3.59 -16.21
C PHE A 462 16.45 2.76 -17.44
N GLN A 463 16.44 1.42 -17.31
CA GLN A 463 16.15 0.53 -18.45
C GLN A 463 14.74 0.74 -19.02
N THR A 464 13.76 1.01 -18.16
CA THR A 464 12.36 1.23 -18.58
C THR A 464 12.08 2.66 -19.03
N GLY A 465 12.90 3.62 -18.62
CA GLY A 465 12.65 5.04 -18.83
C GLY A 465 11.45 5.59 -18.04
N ALA A 466 10.93 4.82 -17.07
CA ALA A 466 9.77 5.24 -16.27
C ALA A 466 10.10 6.52 -15.49
N ALA A 467 9.38 7.61 -15.78
CA ALA A 467 9.70 8.96 -15.28
C ALA A 467 9.34 9.18 -13.79
N VAL A 468 9.87 8.33 -12.91
CA VAL A 468 9.72 8.42 -11.45
C VAL A 468 10.52 9.61 -10.92
N LYS A 469 9.90 10.40 -10.03
CA LYS A 469 10.57 11.47 -9.30
C LYS A 469 11.04 10.91 -7.97
N ILE A 470 12.34 10.86 -7.73
CA ILE A 470 12.93 10.19 -6.56
C ILE A 470 13.44 11.28 -5.62
N VAL A 471 12.88 11.35 -4.42
CA VAL A 471 13.26 12.33 -3.39
C VAL A 471 13.73 11.58 -2.15
N VAL A 472 15.04 11.63 -1.89
CA VAL A 472 15.65 11.09 -0.68
C VAL A 472 15.75 12.19 0.37
N LEU A 473 15.05 12.02 1.49
CA LEU A 473 15.14 12.90 2.66
C LEU A 473 16.27 12.38 3.55
N ASN A 474 17.47 12.91 3.33
CA ASN A 474 18.70 12.46 3.99
C ASN A 474 18.89 13.19 5.32
N ASN A 475 18.59 12.49 6.42
CA ASN A 475 18.87 12.95 7.78
C ASN A 475 20.06 12.22 8.41
N GLU A 476 20.76 11.35 7.67
CA GLU A 476 21.89 10.52 8.12
C GLU A 476 21.57 9.63 9.34
N TYR A 477 20.30 9.23 9.46
CA TYR A 477 19.81 8.38 10.55
C TYR A 477 18.72 7.41 10.10
N LEU A 478 18.65 6.26 10.76
CA LEU A 478 17.39 5.51 10.89
C LEU A 478 16.43 6.29 11.81
N GLY A 479 15.89 7.40 11.29
CA GLY A 479 15.27 8.47 12.07
C GLY A 479 14.14 8.02 12.99
N MET A 480 13.30 7.07 12.55
CA MET A 480 12.22 6.54 13.38
C MET A 480 12.77 5.78 14.59
N VAL A 481 13.75 4.90 14.39
CA VAL A 481 14.41 4.17 15.48
C VAL A 481 15.15 5.13 16.40
N ARG A 482 15.83 6.14 15.83
CA ARG A 482 16.53 7.18 16.59
C ARG A 482 15.58 7.97 17.48
N GLN A 483 14.42 8.39 16.98
CA GLN A 483 13.39 9.07 17.79
C GLN A 483 12.97 8.23 19.00
N TRP A 484 12.74 6.93 18.80
CA TRP A 484 12.41 6.02 19.90
C TRP A 484 13.54 5.87 20.92
N GLN A 485 14.78 5.76 20.46
CA GLN A 485 15.97 5.73 21.33
C GLN A 485 16.13 7.04 22.12
N GLN A 486 15.85 8.18 21.48
CA GLN A 486 15.85 9.48 22.12
C GLN A 486 14.80 9.59 23.23
N MET A 487 13.57 9.13 22.97
CA MET A 487 12.45 9.30 23.90
C MET A 487 12.43 8.27 25.03
N PHE A 488 12.80 7.02 24.76
CA PHE A 488 12.57 5.90 25.69
C PHE A 488 13.87 5.23 26.18
N PHE A 489 15.03 5.57 25.62
CA PHE A 489 16.30 4.91 25.93
C PHE A 489 17.44 5.88 26.19
N GLU A 490 17.13 7.04 26.81
CA GLU A 490 18.13 8.02 27.29
C GLU A 490 19.09 8.52 26.19
N LYS A 491 18.60 8.64 24.93
CA LYS A 491 19.42 9.03 23.77
C LYS A 491 20.60 8.09 23.50
N ARG A 492 20.52 6.83 23.90
CA ARG A 492 21.50 5.80 23.54
C ARG A 492 21.26 5.37 22.10
N TYR A 493 21.88 6.08 21.16
CA TYR A 493 21.76 5.83 19.72
C TYR A 493 22.52 4.57 19.31
N ALA A 494 21.85 3.42 19.36
CA ALA A 494 22.44 2.13 19.04
C ALA A 494 22.18 1.78 17.56
N SER A 495 23.24 1.83 16.74
CA SER A 495 23.23 1.41 15.33
C SER A 495 22.19 2.13 14.45
N THR A 496 21.94 3.41 14.72
CA THR A 496 20.99 4.24 13.97
C THR A 496 21.64 5.38 13.20
N GLU A 497 22.87 5.79 13.53
CA GLU A 497 23.61 6.79 12.76
C GLU A 497 24.17 6.16 11.47
N MET A 498 24.01 6.86 10.36
CA MET A 498 24.36 6.37 9.03
C MET A 498 25.54 7.15 8.46
N ILE A 499 26.49 6.44 7.85
CA ILE A 499 27.48 7.02 6.94
C ILE A 499 27.02 6.67 5.53
N ASN A 500 26.46 7.67 4.84
CA ASN A 500 25.85 7.47 3.53
C ASN A 500 26.88 7.62 2.39
N PRO A 501 26.74 6.87 1.29
CA PRO A 501 27.53 7.09 0.08
C PRO A 501 27.09 8.36 -0.66
N ASP A 502 27.81 8.73 -1.71
CA ASP A 502 27.39 9.80 -2.62
C ASP A 502 26.21 9.33 -3.48
N PHE A 503 24.98 9.58 -2.99
CA PHE A 503 23.77 9.17 -3.67
C PHE A 503 23.59 9.85 -5.04
N VAL A 504 24.06 11.10 -5.20
CA VAL A 504 24.03 11.80 -6.48
C VAL A 504 24.95 11.13 -7.50
N ALA A 505 26.17 10.74 -7.09
CA ALA A 505 27.07 10.00 -7.95
C ALA A 505 26.51 8.63 -8.33
N ILE A 506 25.87 7.91 -7.40
CA ILE A 506 25.22 6.63 -7.68
C ILE A 506 24.07 6.80 -8.68
N ALA A 507 23.19 7.78 -8.49
CA ALA A 507 22.09 8.06 -9.41
C ALA A 507 22.61 8.42 -10.83
N LYS A 508 23.65 9.26 -10.91
CA LYS A 508 24.33 9.57 -12.18
C LYS A 508 24.99 8.35 -12.82
N GLY A 509 25.48 7.40 -12.01
CA GLY A 509 26.02 6.11 -12.49
C GLY A 509 24.97 5.26 -13.22
N TYR A 510 23.68 5.45 -12.90
CA TYR A 510 22.55 4.89 -13.64
C TYR A 510 21.99 5.84 -14.71
N TYR A 511 22.71 6.90 -15.07
CA TYR A 511 22.33 7.90 -16.07
C TYR A 511 21.01 8.64 -15.74
N ILE A 512 20.71 8.80 -14.45
CA ILE A 512 19.56 9.57 -13.96
C ILE A 512 20.03 10.97 -13.57
N ASP A 513 19.31 12.00 -14.02
CA ASP A 513 19.58 13.38 -13.64
C ASP A 513 19.41 13.52 -12.13
N ALA A 514 20.44 14.05 -11.47
CA ALA A 514 20.52 14.03 -10.01
C ALA A 514 21.10 15.32 -9.44
N LYS A 515 20.50 15.81 -8.36
CA LYS A 515 20.95 17.00 -7.62
C LYS A 515 20.83 16.80 -6.10
N LYS A 516 21.82 17.31 -5.36
CA LYS A 516 21.77 17.46 -3.90
C LYS A 516 21.32 18.87 -3.53
N ILE A 517 20.46 18.97 -2.52
CA ILE A 517 19.94 20.23 -1.97
C ILE A 517 20.38 20.32 -0.52
N GLU A 518 21.15 21.37 -0.21
CA GLU A 518 21.59 21.67 1.16
C GLU A 518 21.08 23.03 1.67
N LYS A 519 20.52 23.86 0.77
CA LYS A 519 20.06 25.21 1.08
C LYS A 519 18.61 25.40 0.66
N ARG A 520 17.84 26.12 1.48
CA ARG A 520 16.40 26.34 1.29
C ARG A 520 16.05 27.14 0.03
N ASP A 521 16.88 28.10 -0.37
CA ASP A 521 16.68 28.91 -1.58
C ASP A 521 16.74 28.08 -2.89
N GLU A 522 17.37 26.91 -2.85
CA GLU A 522 17.43 25.99 -3.97
C GLU A 522 16.23 25.03 -4.05
N LEU A 523 15.46 24.87 -2.97
CA LEU A 523 14.46 23.81 -2.82
C LEU A 523 13.35 23.91 -3.88
N LYS A 524 12.64 25.05 -3.89
CA LYS A 524 11.49 25.29 -4.79
C LYS A 524 11.84 25.15 -6.27
N THR A 525 12.97 25.74 -6.67
CA THR A 525 13.44 25.67 -8.06
C THR A 525 13.82 24.25 -8.45
N SER A 526 14.48 23.49 -7.55
CA SER A 526 14.89 22.11 -7.83
C SER A 526 13.70 21.16 -7.93
N ILE A 527 12.69 21.31 -7.06
CA ILE A 527 11.44 20.55 -7.13
C ILE A 527 10.68 20.87 -8.42
N THR A 528 10.52 22.14 -8.77
CA THR A 528 9.89 22.54 -10.04
C THR A 528 10.59 21.92 -11.24
N ASN A 529 11.93 21.92 -11.27
CA ASN A 529 12.70 21.30 -12.34
C ASN A 529 12.51 19.78 -12.40
N MET A 530 12.49 19.10 -11.25
CA MET A 530 12.23 17.67 -11.15
C MET A 530 10.84 17.33 -11.69
N MET A 531 9.81 18.07 -11.29
CA MET A 531 8.43 17.86 -11.71
C MET A 531 8.22 18.12 -13.20
N ASN A 532 8.91 19.11 -13.78
CA ASN A 532 8.84 19.41 -15.22
C ASN A 532 9.62 18.43 -16.11
N SER A 533 10.48 17.58 -15.54
CA SER A 533 11.23 16.60 -16.32
C SER A 533 10.30 15.52 -16.87
N ASN A 534 10.48 15.10 -18.12
CA ASN A 534 9.81 13.92 -18.68
C ASN A 534 10.59 12.62 -18.50
N LYS A 535 11.71 12.67 -17.76
CA LYS A 535 12.61 11.55 -17.45
C LYS A 535 12.61 11.25 -15.95
N PRO A 536 13.16 10.10 -15.53
CA PRO A 536 13.46 9.88 -14.12
C PRO A 536 14.38 10.99 -13.60
N TYR A 537 14.19 11.40 -12.35
CA TYR A 537 14.95 12.50 -11.75
C TYR A 537 15.15 12.25 -10.26
N PHE A 538 16.36 12.51 -9.76
CA PHE A 538 16.76 12.25 -8.38
C PHE A 538 17.10 13.54 -7.64
N LEU A 539 16.50 13.71 -6.45
CA LEU A 539 16.84 14.75 -5.49
C LEU A 539 17.26 14.12 -4.17
N GLU A 540 18.48 14.42 -3.72
CA GLU A 540 18.88 14.23 -2.33
C GLU A 540 18.64 15.56 -1.60
N VAL A 541 17.79 15.55 -0.58
CA VAL A 541 17.53 16.72 0.27
C VAL A 541 18.12 16.46 1.65
N LYS A 542 19.11 17.27 2.03
CA LYS A 542 19.71 17.20 3.36
C LYS A 542 18.79 17.88 4.36
N VAL A 543 18.15 17.10 5.22
CA VAL A 543 17.20 17.59 6.22
C VAL A 543 17.77 17.49 7.63
N GLU A 544 17.11 18.13 8.58
CA GLU A 544 17.49 18.12 10.00
C GLU A 544 17.62 16.70 10.56
N LYS A 545 18.77 16.44 11.20
CA LYS A 545 19.13 15.11 11.72
C LYS A 545 18.24 14.64 12.86
N GLU A 546 18.00 15.54 13.82
CA GLU A 546 17.35 15.22 15.10
C GLU A 546 15.85 15.60 15.19
N ALA A 547 15.21 15.93 14.07
CA ALA A 547 13.77 16.20 14.05
C ALA A 547 12.95 14.97 14.50
N ASN A 548 11.87 15.18 15.26
CA ASN A 548 10.96 14.12 15.73
C ASN A 548 9.59 14.31 15.09
N VAL A 549 8.89 13.21 14.83
CA VAL A 549 7.53 13.24 14.32
C VAL A 549 6.56 13.34 15.49
N PHE A 550 5.84 14.46 15.55
CA PHE A 550 4.70 14.70 16.41
C PHE A 550 3.45 15.01 15.58
N PRO A 551 2.24 14.86 16.13
CA PRO A 551 1.92 14.28 17.43
C PRO A 551 2.32 12.80 17.55
N MET A 552 2.46 12.29 18.77
CA MET A 552 2.83 10.91 19.03
C MET A 552 2.06 10.33 20.22
N ILE A 553 1.50 9.13 20.05
CA ILE A 553 0.99 8.30 21.16
C ILE A 553 2.16 7.47 21.72
N PRO A 554 2.52 7.64 23.00
CA PRO A 554 3.53 6.79 23.63
C PRO A 554 3.10 5.31 23.65
N SER A 555 4.07 4.39 23.65
CA SER A 555 3.78 2.96 23.74
C SER A 555 2.91 2.61 24.95
N GLY A 556 1.83 1.88 24.71
CA GLY A 556 0.89 1.44 25.75
C GLY A 556 -0.07 2.51 26.26
N ALA A 557 0.02 3.75 25.76
CA ALA A 557 -0.89 4.83 26.15
C ALA A 557 -2.25 4.76 25.41
N SER A 558 -3.24 5.46 25.95
CA SER A 558 -4.52 5.67 25.26
C SER A 558 -4.32 6.56 24.03
N VAL A 559 -5.14 6.39 23.00
CA VAL A 559 -5.15 7.32 21.84
C VAL A 559 -5.45 8.76 22.24
N SER A 560 -6.20 8.95 23.33
CA SER A 560 -6.48 10.26 23.90
C SER A 560 -5.28 10.95 24.56
N ASP A 561 -4.22 10.20 24.86
CA ASP A 561 -3.02 10.71 25.55
C ASP A 561 -1.92 11.13 24.57
N ILE A 562 -2.31 11.34 23.32
CA ILE A 562 -1.43 11.79 22.24
C ILE A 562 -0.74 13.11 22.61
N ARG A 563 0.57 13.16 22.39
CA ARG A 563 1.43 14.30 22.79
C ARG A 563 1.81 15.14 21.59
N LEU A 564 1.95 16.45 21.81
CA LEU A 564 2.38 17.42 20.80
C LEU A 564 3.88 17.76 20.90
N GLU A 565 4.55 17.31 21.97
CA GLU A 565 5.96 17.57 22.30
C GLU A 565 6.57 16.48 23.20
#